data_AF-A0A2V7MSL2-F1
#
_entry.id   AF-A0A2V7MSL2-F1
#
_cell.length_a   1.000
_cell.length_b   1.000
_cell.length_c   1.000
_cell.angle_alpha   90.00
_cell.angle_beta   90.00
_cell.angle_gamma   90.00
#
_symmetry.space_group_name_H-M   'P 1'
#
loop_
_entity.id
_entity.type
_entity.pdbx_description
1 polymer ?
#
loop_
_entity_poly.entity_id
_entity_poly.type
_entity_poly.pdbx_seq_one_letter_code
_entity_poly.pdbx_strand_id
1 'polypeptide(L)'
;MTHEPELLDIAEAAAFLHVSRMSLRRWTNSGRLPCFRVGGRRERRFRRADLLALLERSDEPTRTTPVLGHLCGLYTSVAARERRAAAFLAEGLEAGGTCFLAAEPTVREGVLARVACDWPTARAGARSERLVVAQYARSPAAQLEYWEAGFATATRAGARELRVAGDVSGGRLGRRRSFGDVLVYERGYDALSRRFGVATLCLYDARRLSGVEASRVLQVHPDMLRHPAGTLVS
;
A
#
# COMPACT_ATOMS: atom_id res chain seq x y z
N MET A 1 21.89 -32.87 7.99
CA MET A 1 22.72 -31.74 8.46
C MET A 1 21.79 -30.63 8.90
N THR A 2 21.57 -30.50 10.20
CA THR A 2 20.78 -29.44 10.82
C THR A 2 21.54 -28.12 10.64
N HIS A 3 21.05 -27.23 9.78
CA HIS A 3 21.62 -25.90 9.60
C HIS A 3 21.43 -25.13 10.91
N GLU A 4 22.52 -24.89 11.63
CA GLU A 4 22.52 -24.05 12.82
C GLU A 4 22.00 -22.66 12.39
N PRO A 5 21.02 -22.06 13.10
CA PRO A 5 20.47 -20.79 12.67
C PRO A 5 21.56 -19.73 12.76
N GLU A 6 21.98 -19.21 11.61
CA GLU A 6 23.01 -18.18 11.48
C GLU A 6 22.66 -16.96 12.36
N LEU A 7 23.46 -16.78 13.43
CA LEU A 7 23.29 -15.71 14.40
C LEU A 7 24.29 -14.59 14.09
N LEU A 8 23.76 -13.49 13.59
CA LEU A 8 24.53 -12.31 13.21
C LEU A 8 24.86 -11.47 14.44
N ASP A 9 26.03 -10.86 14.46
CA ASP A 9 26.39 -9.85 15.45
C ASP A 9 25.74 -8.48 15.15
N ILE A 10 25.96 -7.50 16.03
CA ILE A 10 25.35 -6.17 15.87
C ILE A 10 25.91 -5.37 14.68
N ALA A 11 27.15 -5.63 14.27
CA ALA A 11 27.75 -4.97 13.11
C ALA A 11 27.21 -5.58 11.82
N GLU A 12 27.13 -6.91 11.75
CA GLU A 12 26.55 -7.65 10.63
C GLU A 12 25.07 -7.34 10.45
N ALA A 13 24.30 -7.34 11.55
CA ALA A 13 22.88 -6.96 11.50
C ALA A 13 22.68 -5.49 11.09
N ALA A 14 23.57 -4.58 11.50
CA ALA A 14 23.51 -3.17 11.13
C ALA A 14 23.76 -2.98 9.63
N ALA A 15 24.76 -3.68 9.11
CA ALA A 15 25.07 -3.71 7.69
C ALA A 15 23.93 -4.32 6.87
N PHE A 16 23.37 -5.45 7.35
CA PHE A 16 22.25 -6.14 6.71
C PHE A 16 20.99 -5.26 6.58
N LEU A 17 20.69 -4.47 7.61
CA LEU A 17 19.53 -3.56 7.61
C LEU A 17 19.84 -2.15 7.08
N HIS A 18 21.08 -1.87 6.66
CA HIS A 18 21.53 -0.52 6.26
C HIS A 18 21.26 0.58 7.31
N VAL A 19 21.42 0.27 8.60
CA VAL A 19 21.22 1.23 9.70
C VAL A 19 22.43 1.34 10.61
N SER A 20 22.45 2.37 11.46
CA SER A 20 23.48 2.48 12.50
C SER A 20 23.33 1.40 13.58
N ARG A 21 24.47 0.98 14.17
CA ARG A 21 24.47 0.12 15.38
C ARG A 21 23.67 0.75 16.54
N MET A 22 23.59 2.09 16.61
CA MET A 22 22.81 2.80 17.62
C MET A 22 21.31 2.61 17.43
N SER A 23 20.83 2.59 16.18
CA SER A 23 19.43 2.28 15.84
C SER A 23 19.06 0.86 16.30
N LEU A 24 19.92 -0.13 16.01
CA LEU A 24 19.74 -1.50 16.49
C LEU A 24 19.70 -1.60 18.03
N ARG A 25 20.59 -0.89 18.73
CA ARG A 25 20.57 -0.83 20.21
C ARG A 25 19.26 -0.25 20.73
N ARG A 26 18.75 0.83 20.13
CA ARG A 26 17.46 1.42 20.51
C ARG A 26 16.31 0.45 20.28
N TRP A 27 16.23 -0.17 19.10
CA TRP A 27 15.13 -1.07 18.76
C TRP A 27 15.10 -2.29 19.66
N THR A 28 16.25 -2.89 19.91
CA THR A 28 16.35 -4.04 20.83
C THR A 28 16.09 -3.66 22.30
N ASN A 29 16.44 -2.45 22.73
CA ASN A 29 16.07 -1.95 24.07
C ASN A 29 14.57 -1.71 24.21
N SER A 30 13.92 -1.24 23.14
CA SER A 30 12.47 -1.01 23.11
C SER A 30 11.64 -2.27 22.86
N GLY A 31 12.27 -3.43 22.64
CA GLY A 31 11.58 -4.68 22.30
C GLY A 31 11.07 -4.76 20.85
N ARG A 32 11.34 -3.76 20.00
CA ARG A 32 10.92 -3.70 18.59
C ARG A 32 11.58 -4.78 17.71
N LEU A 33 12.79 -5.20 18.07
CA LEU A 33 13.55 -6.26 17.40
C LEU A 33 14.05 -7.25 18.46
N PRO A 34 13.69 -8.54 18.39
CA PRO A 34 14.24 -9.55 19.28
C PRO A 34 15.76 -9.69 19.11
N CYS A 35 16.47 -9.93 20.21
CA CYS A 35 17.89 -10.28 20.18
C CYS A 35 18.21 -11.27 21.30
N PHE A 36 19.13 -12.18 21.02
CA PHE A 36 19.73 -13.06 22.01
C PHE A 36 20.89 -12.33 22.67
N ARG A 37 21.12 -12.59 23.96
CA ARG A 37 22.31 -12.10 24.68
C ARG A 37 23.19 -13.30 24.97
N VAL A 38 24.39 -13.33 24.39
CA VAL A 38 25.31 -14.48 24.43
C VAL A 38 26.60 -14.09 25.14
N GLY A 39 27.16 -15.03 25.92
CA GLY A 39 28.43 -14.87 26.64
C GLY A 39 28.36 -13.97 27.87
N GLY A 40 29.46 -13.92 28.64
CA GLY A 40 29.55 -13.16 29.90
C GLY A 40 29.40 -11.64 29.73
N ARG A 41 29.74 -11.11 28.54
CA ARG A 41 29.55 -9.69 28.19
C ARG A 41 28.15 -9.37 27.65
N ARG A 42 27.27 -10.38 27.56
CA ARG A 42 25.87 -10.28 27.10
C ARG A 42 25.74 -9.59 25.74
N GLU A 43 26.58 -10.02 24.80
CA GLU A 43 26.59 -9.47 23.44
C GLU A 43 25.31 -9.81 22.70
N ARG A 44 24.84 -8.88 21.86
CA ARG A 44 23.63 -9.10 21.06
C ARG A 44 23.93 -10.00 19.86
N ARG A 45 23.04 -10.97 19.65
CA ARG A 45 22.99 -11.84 18.48
C ARG A 45 21.59 -11.84 17.88
N PHE A 46 21.51 -11.86 16.56
CA PHE A 46 20.29 -11.65 15.79
C PHE A 46 20.08 -12.82 14.83
N ARG A 47 18.87 -13.37 14.77
CA ARG A 47 18.53 -14.33 13.72
C ARG A 47 18.26 -13.56 12.44
N ARG A 48 18.79 -14.04 11.32
CA ARG A 48 18.51 -13.47 10.00
C ARG A 48 17.01 -13.38 9.69
N ALA A 49 16.23 -14.38 10.11
CA ALA A 49 14.77 -14.38 9.94
C ALA A 49 14.08 -13.20 10.65
N ASP A 50 14.54 -12.82 11.85
CA ASP A 50 13.97 -11.69 12.60
C ASP A 50 14.32 -10.34 11.93
N LEU A 51 15.51 -10.24 11.32
CA LEU A 51 15.91 -9.06 10.55
C LEU A 51 15.07 -8.91 9.28
N LEU A 52 14.83 -10.01 8.55
CA LEU A 52 13.95 -10.04 7.38
C LEU A 52 12.51 -9.66 7.74
N ALA A 53 11.95 -10.24 8.80
CA ALA A 53 10.62 -9.90 9.29
C ALA A 53 10.52 -8.42 9.73
N LEU A 54 11.61 -7.82 10.19
CA LEU A 54 11.65 -6.40 10.53
C LEU A 54 11.62 -5.50 9.28
N LEU A 55 12.29 -5.89 8.20
CA LEU A 55 12.20 -5.19 6.90
C LEU A 55 10.76 -5.27 6.38
N GLU A 56 10.17 -6.47 6.39
CA GLU A 56 8.78 -6.67 5.99
C GLU A 56 7.77 -5.87 6.83
N ARG A 57 8.07 -5.62 8.11
CA ARG A 57 7.28 -4.75 9.01
C ARG A 57 7.58 -3.26 8.89
N SER A 58 8.73 -2.87 8.34
CA SER A 58 9.06 -1.46 8.11
C SER A 58 8.41 -0.95 6.83
N ASP A 59 8.07 -1.88 5.93
CA ASP A 59 7.12 -1.75 4.83
C ASP A 59 5.64 -1.68 5.30
N GLU A 60 5.36 -1.84 6.60
CA GLU A 60 4.01 -1.67 7.16
C GLU A 60 3.66 -0.18 7.14
N PRO A 61 2.51 0.23 6.56
CA PRO A 61 2.06 1.61 6.65
C PRO A 61 1.94 1.98 8.13
N THR A 62 2.86 2.84 8.59
CA THR A 62 2.72 3.46 9.90
C THR A 62 1.44 4.27 9.85
N ARG A 63 0.49 4.00 10.77
CA ARG A 63 -0.75 4.78 10.94
C ARG A 63 -0.43 6.27 10.82
N THR A 64 -0.71 6.81 9.65
CA THR A 64 -0.45 8.20 9.30
C THR A 64 -1.79 8.91 9.28
N THR A 65 -1.76 10.19 9.66
CA THR A 65 -2.85 11.14 9.47
C THR A 65 -3.51 10.98 8.09
N PRO A 66 -4.83 11.24 7.94
CA PRO A 66 -5.57 10.93 6.73
C PRO A 66 -4.84 11.50 5.51
N VAL A 67 -4.39 10.62 4.63
CA VAL A 67 -3.67 11.02 3.43
C VAL A 67 -4.68 11.58 2.46
N LEU A 68 -4.91 12.89 2.50
CA LEU A 68 -5.57 13.58 1.40
C LEU A 68 -4.57 13.64 0.25
N GLY A 69 -4.80 12.84 -0.79
CA GLY A 69 -3.93 12.84 -1.97
C GLY A 69 -4.08 11.61 -2.85
N HIS A 70 -3.50 11.71 -4.05
CA HIS A 70 -3.46 10.65 -5.05
C HIS A 70 -2.07 9.99 -5.06
N LEU A 71 -1.91 8.90 -4.32
CA LEU A 71 -0.63 8.21 -4.13
C LEU A 71 -0.36 7.18 -5.24
N CYS A 72 0.88 7.15 -5.73
CA CYS A 72 1.36 6.11 -6.63
C CYS A 72 2.09 5.00 -5.84
N GLY A 73 1.54 3.79 -5.86
CA GLY A 73 2.18 2.60 -5.30
C GLY A 73 2.73 1.68 -6.41
N LEU A 74 4.05 1.63 -6.55
CA LEU A 74 4.70 0.63 -7.39
C LEU A 74 4.87 -0.68 -6.61
N TYR A 75 4.53 -1.81 -7.22
CA TYR A 75 4.72 -3.13 -6.60
C TYR A 75 5.49 -4.07 -7.53
N THR A 76 6.20 -5.02 -6.94
CA THR A 76 6.96 -6.06 -7.64
C THR A 76 6.48 -7.48 -7.30
N SER A 77 5.58 -7.63 -6.34
CA SER A 77 4.97 -8.91 -5.97
C SER A 77 3.46 -8.81 -5.77
N VAL A 78 2.75 -9.90 -6.06
CA VAL A 78 1.31 -10.03 -5.86
C VAL A 78 0.94 -9.82 -4.39
N ALA A 79 1.71 -10.41 -3.49
CA ALA A 79 1.49 -10.29 -2.05
C ALA A 79 1.68 -8.85 -1.56
N ALA A 80 2.69 -8.12 -2.07
CA ALA A 80 2.88 -6.71 -1.71
C ALA A 80 1.72 -5.83 -2.19
N ARG A 81 1.24 -6.05 -3.42
CA ARG A 81 0.04 -5.36 -3.94
C ARG A 81 -1.16 -5.58 -3.04
N GLU A 82 -1.46 -6.83 -2.71
CA GLU A 82 -2.64 -7.18 -1.92
C GLU A 82 -2.58 -6.63 -0.50
N ARG A 83 -1.41 -6.74 0.17
CA ARG A 83 -1.21 -6.15 1.49
C ARG A 83 -1.40 -4.64 1.49
N ARG A 84 -0.77 -3.92 0.56
CA ARG A 84 -0.86 -2.45 0.48
C ARG A 84 -2.30 -1.98 0.23
N ALA A 85 -2.98 -2.59 -0.73
CA ALA A 85 -4.39 -2.28 -0.99
C ALA A 85 -5.29 -2.60 0.21
N ALA A 86 -5.10 -3.77 0.83
CA ALA A 86 -5.92 -4.20 1.96
C ALA A 86 -5.73 -3.32 3.19
N ALA A 87 -4.49 -3.00 3.56
CA ALA A 87 -4.18 -2.11 4.68
C ALA A 87 -4.82 -0.73 4.46
N PHE A 88 -4.64 -0.14 3.27
CA PHE A 88 -5.20 1.16 2.93
C PHE A 88 -6.75 1.20 3.04
N LEU A 89 -7.42 0.14 2.58
CA LEU A 89 -8.87 0.01 2.67
C LEU A 89 -9.35 -0.26 4.09
N ALA A 90 -8.64 -1.12 4.84
CA ALA A 90 -8.97 -1.46 6.22
C ALA A 90 -8.93 -0.22 7.12
N GLU A 91 -7.92 0.64 6.98
CA GLU A 91 -7.85 1.92 7.69
C GLU A 91 -9.05 2.83 7.42
N GLY A 92 -9.47 2.96 6.16
CA GLY A 92 -10.64 3.76 5.79
C GLY A 92 -11.94 3.19 6.38
N LEU A 93 -12.06 1.86 6.39
CA LEU A 93 -13.19 1.16 7.02
C LEU A 93 -13.18 1.31 8.55
N GLU A 94 -11.99 1.33 9.19
CA GLU A 94 -11.82 1.65 10.63
C GLU A 94 -12.32 3.03 10.99
N ALA A 95 -11.97 4.01 10.17
CA ALA A 95 -12.43 5.39 10.33
C ALA A 95 -13.93 5.56 10.04
N GLY A 96 -14.59 4.50 9.55
CA GLY A 96 -16.00 4.52 9.17
C GLY A 96 -16.26 5.20 7.82
N GLY A 97 -15.22 5.39 7.01
CA GLY A 97 -15.31 5.92 5.66
C GLY A 97 -15.91 4.94 4.65
N THR A 98 -16.19 5.46 3.45
CA THR A 98 -16.59 4.67 2.29
C THR A 98 -15.37 4.40 1.43
N CYS A 99 -15.11 3.12 1.18
CA CYS A 99 -13.96 2.63 0.43
C CYS A 99 -14.39 2.09 -0.93
N PHE A 100 -13.57 2.32 -1.94
CA PHE A 100 -13.74 1.79 -3.28
C PHE A 100 -12.54 0.94 -3.68
N LEU A 101 -12.79 -0.22 -4.28
CA LEU A 101 -11.76 -1.09 -4.84
C LEU A 101 -11.99 -1.29 -6.33
N ALA A 102 -11.09 -0.78 -7.17
CA ALA A 102 -11.10 -1.01 -8.62
C ALA A 102 -9.88 -1.81 -9.06
N ALA A 103 -10.11 -3.04 -9.54
CA ALA A 103 -9.06 -3.89 -10.09
C ALA A 103 -9.67 -4.98 -10.99
N GLU A 104 -8.82 -5.77 -11.65
CA GLU A 104 -9.26 -6.98 -12.34
C GLU A 104 -9.85 -8.02 -11.35
N PRO A 105 -10.78 -8.90 -11.77
CA PRO A 105 -11.49 -9.83 -10.88
C PRO A 105 -10.60 -10.61 -9.91
N THR A 106 -9.54 -11.24 -10.41
CA THR A 106 -8.60 -12.04 -9.61
C THR A 106 -7.81 -11.20 -8.59
N VAL A 107 -7.53 -9.94 -8.92
CA VAL A 107 -6.87 -9.01 -7.99
C VAL A 107 -7.83 -8.62 -6.87
N ARG A 108 -9.09 -8.36 -7.19
CA ARG A 108 -10.11 -8.00 -6.19
C ARG A 108 -10.32 -9.13 -5.20
N GLU A 109 -10.37 -10.37 -5.66
CA GLU A 109 -10.48 -11.55 -4.80
C GLU A 109 -9.33 -11.62 -3.79
N GLY A 110 -8.09 -11.47 -4.24
CA GLY A 110 -6.91 -11.46 -3.36
C GLY A 110 -6.92 -10.32 -2.34
N VAL A 111 -7.25 -9.10 -2.78
CA VAL A 111 -7.36 -7.93 -1.88
C VAL A 111 -8.47 -8.12 -0.86
N LEU A 112 -9.66 -8.58 -1.28
CA LEU A 112 -10.80 -8.80 -0.39
C LEU A 112 -10.54 -9.92 0.62
N ALA A 113 -9.89 -11.01 0.20
CA ALA A 113 -9.46 -12.07 1.10
C ALA A 113 -8.50 -11.52 2.16
N ARG A 114 -7.54 -10.68 1.74
CA ARG A 114 -6.59 -10.05 2.66
C ARG A 114 -7.27 -9.07 3.61
N VAL A 115 -8.17 -8.21 3.11
CA VAL A 115 -9.00 -7.33 3.96
C VAL A 115 -9.77 -8.18 4.96
N ALA A 116 -10.37 -9.31 4.57
CA ALA A 116 -11.10 -10.17 5.51
C ALA A 116 -10.21 -10.77 6.62
N CYS A 117 -8.96 -11.10 6.31
CA CYS A 117 -8.00 -11.56 7.31
C CYS A 117 -7.60 -10.45 8.28
N ASP A 118 -7.35 -9.24 7.76
CA ASP A 118 -6.88 -8.10 8.55
C ASP A 118 -8.07 -7.38 9.26
N TRP A 119 -9.32 -7.62 8.81
CA TRP A 119 -10.59 -7.03 9.27
C TRP A 119 -11.62 -8.11 9.68
N PRO A 120 -11.64 -8.57 10.94
CA PRO A 120 -12.41 -9.74 11.37
C PRO A 120 -13.95 -9.65 11.22
N THR A 121 -14.62 -10.81 11.26
CA THR A 121 -16.05 -11.02 10.97
C THR A 121 -17.03 -10.10 11.71
N ALA A 122 -16.75 -9.71 12.95
CA ALA A 122 -17.58 -8.75 13.71
C ALA A 122 -17.71 -7.39 13.00
N ARG A 123 -16.79 -7.08 12.09
CA ARG A 123 -16.73 -5.85 11.31
C ARG A 123 -17.14 -6.07 9.84
N ALA A 124 -17.61 -7.26 9.47
CA ALA A 124 -17.99 -7.63 8.10
C ALA A 124 -19.27 -6.94 7.60
N GLY A 125 -20.25 -6.69 8.47
CA GLY A 125 -21.48 -5.97 8.10
C GLY A 125 -21.18 -4.54 7.65
N ALA A 126 -20.39 -3.80 8.44
CA ALA A 126 -19.93 -2.47 8.08
C ALA A 126 -19.10 -2.45 6.78
N ARG A 127 -18.31 -3.51 6.53
CA ARG A 127 -17.56 -3.67 5.27
C ARG A 127 -18.50 -3.84 4.07
N SER A 128 -19.51 -4.70 4.16
CA SER A 128 -20.43 -4.94 3.03
C SER A 128 -21.21 -3.69 2.61
N GLU A 129 -21.48 -2.78 3.54
CA GLU A 129 -22.17 -1.51 3.25
C GLU A 129 -21.22 -0.42 2.74
N ARG A 130 -19.97 -0.41 3.21
CA ARG A 130 -19.03 0.70 2.98
C ARG A 130 -17.91 0.39 2.00
N LEU A 131 -17.77 -0.84 1.53
CA LEU A 131 -16.79 -1.23 0.51
C LEU A 131 -17.48 -1.47 -0.83
N VAL A 132 -17.28 -0.54 -1.76
CA VAL A 132 -17.77 -0.63 -3.13
C VAL A 132 -16.70 -1.27 -4.02
N VAL A 133 -17.06 -2.30 -4.76
CA VAL A 133 -16.14 -3.03 -5.64
C VAL A 133 -16.48 -2.74 -7.10
N ALA A 134 -15.49 -2.33 -7.89
CA ALA A 134 -15.64 -1.92 -9.28
C ALA A 134 -14.72 -2.69 -10.22
N GLN A 135 -15.02 -2.67 -11.52
CA GLN A 135 -14.05 -2.96 -12.58
C GLN A 135 -13.81 -1.68 -13.36
N TYR A 136 -12.62 -1.53 -13.92
CA TYR A 136 -12.33 -0.40 -14.79
C TYR A 136 -13.19 -0.44 -16.07
N ALA A 137 -13.75 0.71 -16.40
CA ALA A 137 -14.53 0.95 -17.60
C ALA A 137 -13.67 0.80 -18.87
N ARG A 138 -14.35 0.85 -20.02
CA ARG A 138 -13.73 0.66 -21.34
C ARG A 138 -12.91 1.87 -21.81
N SER A 139 -13.08 3.04 -21.20
CA SER A 139 -12.40 4.29 -21.56
C SER A 139 -12.13 5.15 -20.31
N PRO A 140 -11.12 6.04 -20.36
CA PRO A 140 -10.87 7.02 -19.30
C PRO A 140 -12.11 7.85 -18.94
N ALA A 141 -12.81 8.42 -19.93
CA ALA A 141 -13.99 9.25 -19.71
C ALA A 141 -15.09 8.50 -18.95
N ALA A 142 -15.43 7.28 -19.39
CA ALA A 142 -16.44 6.46 -18.72
C ALA A 142 -16.02 6.07 -17.29
N GLN A 143 -14.71 5.90 -17.05
CA GLN A 143 -14.21 5.62 -15.70
C GLN A 143 -14.33 6.85 -14.79
N LEU A 144 -14.08 8.05 -15.30
CA LEU A 144 -14.22 9.30 -14.54
C LEU A 144 -15.68 9.59 -14.22
N GLU A 145 -16.60 9.38 -15.16
CA GLU A 145 -18.05 9.48 -14.92
C GLU A 145 -18.52 8.50 -13.84
N TYR A 146 -18.03 7.25 -13.90
CA TYR A 146 -18.31 6.24 -12.87
C TYR A 146 -17.83 6.70 -11.49
N TRP A 147 -16.61 7.23 -11.41
CA TRP A 147 -16.05 7.73 -10.16
C TRP A 147 -16.84 8.91 -9.60
N GLU A 148 -17.14 9.90 -10.43
CA GLU A 148 -17.90 11.08 -10.02
C GLU A 148 -19.28 10.70 -9.48
N ALA A 149 -19.99 9.80 -10.16
CA ALA A 149 -21.29 9.31 -9.70
C ALA A 149 -21.18 8.56 -8.36
N GLY A 150 -20.17 7.71 -8.20
CA GLY A 150 -19.89 6.97 -6.97
C GLY A 150 -19.58 7.89 -5.79
N PHE A 151 -18.66 8.85 -5.97
CA PHE A 151 -18.27 9.81 -4.94
C PHE A 151 -19.42 10.74 -4.56
N ALA A 152 -20.18 11.25 -5.53
CA ALA A 152 -21.35 12.08 -5.27
C ALA A 152 -22.44 11.32 -4.51
N THR A 153 -22.62 10.03 -4.79
CA THR A 153 -23.57 9.17 -4.07
C THR A 153 -23.12 8.94 -2.63
N ALA A 154 -21.86 8.57 -2.41
CA ALA A 154 -21.31 8.38 -1.07
C ALA A 154 -21.34 9.67 -0.24
N THR A 155 -21.01 10.81 -0.85
CA THR A 155 -21.07 12.13 -0.20
C THR A 155 -22.50 12.48 0.23
N ARG A 156 -23.50 12.28 -0.64
CA ARG A 156 -24.92 12.51 -0.30
C ARG A 156 -25.42 11.57 0.79
N ALA A 157 -24.89 10.35 0.87
CA ALA A 157 -25.17 9.40 1.94
C ALA A 157 -24.47 9.75 3.26
N GLY A 158 -23.72 10.86 3.33
CA GLY A 158 -23.06 11.34 4.54
C GLY A 158 -21.69 10.71 4.82
N ALA A 159 -21.03 10.13 3.82
CA ALA A 159 -19.68 9.62 3.97
C ALA A 159 -18.73 10.74 4.42
N ARG A 160 -18.06 10.54 5.57
CA ARG A 160 -17.12 11.52 6.14
C ARG A 160 -15.72 11.42 5.55
N GLU A 161 -15.40 10.29 4.95
CA GLU A 161 -14.13 10.00 4.30
C GLU A 161 -14.38 9.09 3.10
N LEU A 162 -13.69 9.36 2.00
CA LEU A 162 -13.71 8.55 0.80
C LEU A 162 -12.30 8.01 0.53
N ARG A 163 -12.18 6.70 0.34
CA ARG A 163 -10.92 6.06 -0.04
C ARG A 163 -11.05 5.26 -1.33
N VAL A 164 -10.02 5.29 -2.17
CA VAL A 164 -9.96 4.45 -3.39
C VAL A 164 -8.65 3.68 -3.41
N ALA A 165 -8.74 2.35 -3.53
CA ALA A 165 -7.62 1.51 -3.93
C ALA A 165 -7.84 1.06 -5.38
N GLY A 166 -6.92 1.42 -6.27
CA GLY A 166 -6.98 1.08 -7.69
C GLY A 166 -5.78 0.25 -8.12
N ASP A 167 -5.95 -0.82 -8.91
CA ASP A 167 -4.85 -1.49 -9.63
C ASP A 167 -5.01 -1.26 -11.14
N VAL A 168 -4.22 -0.33 -11.68
CA VAL A 168 -4.25 0.08 -13.10
C VAL A 168 -3.26 -0.74 -13.93
N SER A 169 -2.66 -1.79 -13.37
CA SER A 169 -1.63 -2.61 -14.04
C SER A 169 -2.17 -3.60 -15.06
N GLY A 170 -3.49 -3.81 -15.05
CA GLY A 170 -4.20 -4.79 -15.86
C GLY A 170 -5.52 -4.26 -16.40
N GLY A 171 -6.26 -5.15 -17.06
CA GLY A 171 -7.61 -4.86 -17.49
C GLY A 171 -7.78 -3.89 -18.65
N ARG A 172 -9.01 -3.40 -18.79
CA ARG A 172 -9.46 -2.59 -19.93
C ARG A 172 -8.78 -1.22 -20.01
N LEU A 173 -8.42 -0.66 -18.85
CA LEU A 173 -7.78 0.66 -18.74
C LEU A 173 -6.25 0.58 -18.74
N GLY A 174 -5.66 -0.43 -18.10
CA GLY A 174 -4.21 -0.51 -17.88
C GLY A 174 -3.36 -1.02 -19.04
N ARG A 175 -3.76 -2.14 -19.67
CA ARG A 175 -2.89 -2.86 -20.63
C ARG A 175 -3.54 -3.21 -21.95
N ARG A 176 -4.88 -3.22 -22.05
CA ARG A 176 -5.56 -3.58 -23.30
C ARG A 176 -5.62 -2.44 -24.32
N ARG A 177 -5.13 -1.24 -24.01
CA ARG A 177 -5.15 -0.09 -24.93
C ARG A 177 -3.76 0.55 -25.12
N SER A 178 -3.38 1.48 -24.26
CA SER A 178 -2.10 2.18 -24.36
C SER A 178 -1.70 2.81 -23.01
N PHE A 179 -0.40 3.00 -22.79
CA PHE A 179 0.09 3.75 -21.64
C PHE A 179 -0.36 5.23 -21.66
N GLY A 180 -0.61 5.79 -22.85
CA GLY A 180 -1.13 7.16 -22.99
C GLY A 180 -2.53 7.32 -22.39
N ASP A 181 -3.41 6.33 -22.57
CA ASP A 181 -4.75 6.35 -21.98
C ASP A 181 -4.72 6.30 -20.45
N VAL A 182 -3.76 5.57 -19.88
CA VAL A 182 -3.53 5.55 -18.43
C VAL A 182 -3.20 6.97 -17.96
N LEU A 183 -2.27 7.67 -18.60
CA LEU A 183 -1.92 9.04 -18.21
C LEU A 183 -3.08 10.04 -18.39
N VAL A 184 -3.92 9.88 -19.40
CA VAL A 184 -5.14 10.70 -19.57
C VAL A 184 -6.10 10.45 -18.42
N TYR A 185 -6.33 9.19 -18.08
CA TYR A 185 -7.13 8.81 -16.93
C TYR A 185 -6.57 9.38 -15.62
N GLU A 186 -5.28 9.18 -15.33
CA GLU A 186 -4.67 9.62 -14.07
C GLU A 186 -4.78 11.12 -13.86
N ARG A 187 -4.60 11.93 -14.92
CA ARG A 187 -4.76 13.38 -14.84
C ARG A 187 -6.20 13.80 -14.55
N GLY A 188 -7.16 13.19 -15.25
CA GLY A 188 -8.57 13.46 -15.00
C GLY A 188 -9.02 13.00 -13.61
N TYR A 189 -8.48 11.86 -13.16
CA TYR A 189 -8.77 11.29 -11.87
C TYR A 189 -8.17 12.12 -10.73
N ASP A 190 -6.94 12.63 -10.86
CA ASP A 190 -6.32 13.52 -9.85
C ASP A 190 -7.16 14.78 -9.61
N ALA A 191 -7.65 15.42 -10.68
CA ALA A 191 -8.54 16.57 -10.55
C ALA A 191 -9.87 16.19 -9.84
N LEU A 192 -10.41 15.03 -10.18
CA LEU A 192 -11.65 14.52 -9.58
C LEU A 192 -11.47 14.15 -8.10
N SER A 193 -10.42 13.43 -7.75
CA SER A 193 -10.14 12.97 -6.38
C SER A 193 -9.93 14.17 -5.45
N ARG A 194 -9.19 15.20 -5.90
CA ARG A 194 -9.03 16.47 -5.15
C ARG A 194 -10.37 17.16 -4.92
N ARG A 195 -11.24 17.25 -5.93
CA ARG A 195 -12.56 17.89 -5.83
C ARG A 195 -13.45 17.24 -4.76
N PHE A 196 -13.36 15.92 -4.60
CA PHE A 196 -14.15 15.16 -3.63
C PHE A 196 -13.40 14.87 -2.31
N GLY A 197 -12.16 15.34 -2.15
CA GLY A 197 -11.34 15.05 -0.97
C GLY A 197 -11.05 13.56 -0.77
N VAL A 198 -10.90 12.81 -1.87
CA VAL A 198 -10.68 11.36 -1.84
C VAL A 198 -9.22 11.05 -1.55
N ALA A 199 -8.97 10.17 -0.59
CA ALA A 199 -7.67 9.55 -0.40
C ALA A 199 -7.52 8.38 -1.39
N THR A 200 -6.46 8.37 -2.21
CA THR A 200 -6.29 7.33 -3.22
C THR A 200 -4.93 6.66 -3.15
N LEU A 201 -4.94 5.33 -3.29
CA LEU A 201 -3.78 4.50 -3.59
C LEU A 201 -3.96 3.87 -4.98
N CYS A 202 -3.23 4.39 -5.98
CA CYS A 202 -3.18 3.84 -7.34
C CYS A 202 -1.94 2.95 -7.48
N LEU A 203 -2.16 1.69 -7.81
CA LEU A 203 -1.16 0.62 -7.84
C LEU A 203 -0.77 0.24 -9.27
N TYR A 204 0.53 0.06 -9.47
CA TYR A 204 1.13 -0.31 -10.75
C TYR A 204 2.19 -1.41 -10.60
N ASP A 205 2.13 -2.42 -11.47
CA ASP A 205 3.14 -3.48 -11.54
C ASP A 205 4.43 -2.93 -12.15
N ALA A 206 5.42 -2.68 -11.30
CA ALA A 206 6.70 -2.10 -11.70
C ALA A 206 7.46 -3.00 -12.69
N ARG A 207 7.21 -4.31 -12.66
CA ARG A 207 7.85 -5.29 -13.57
C ARG A 207 7.33 -5.16 -15.01
N ARG A 208 6.22 -4.46 -15.20
CA ARG A 208 5.58 -4.28 -16.52
C ARG A 208 5.74 -2.87 -17.07
N LEU A 209 6.33 -1.94 -16.30
CA LEU A 209 6.59 -0.58 -16.75
C LEU A 209 8.05 -0.47 -17.19
N SER A 210 8.28 0.20 -18.31
CA SER A 210 9.62 0.74 -18.60
C SER A 210 9.96 1.86 -17.60
N GLY A 211 11.25 2.18 -17.45
CA GLY A 211 11.67 3.28 -16.57
C GLY A 211 11.05 4.63 -16.93
N VAL A 212 10.83 4.90 -18.22
CA VAL A 212 10.16 6.12 -18.69
C VAL A 212 8.67 6.12 -18.31
N GLU A 213 7.99 4.99 -18.45
CA GLU A 213 6.59 4.85 -18.03
C GLU A 213 6.45 4.99 -16.51
N ALA A 214 7.31 4.34 -15.73
CA ALA A 214 7.31 4.49 -14.28
C ALA A 214 7.52 5.94 -13.84
N SER A 215 8.48 6.65 -14.46
CA SER A 215 8.72 8.08 -14.22
C SER A 215 7.49 8.94 -14.55
N ARG A 216 6.83 8.68 -15.68
CA ARG A 216 5.63 9.42 -16.09
C ARG A 216 4.43 9.18 -15.17
N VAL A 217 4.24 7.95 -14.69
CA VAL A 217 3.22 7.65 -13.68
C VAL A 217 3.53 8.44 -12.41
N LEU A 218 4.76 8.42 -11.91
CA LEU A 218 5.13 9.18 -10.71
C LEU A 218 4.88 10.69 -10.86
N GLN A 219 5.14 11.26 -12.04
CA GLN A 219 4.92 12.68 -12.32
C GLN A 219 3.44 13.10 -12.26
N VAL A 220 2.51 12.21 -12.61
CA VAL A 220 1.07 12.51 -12.54
C VAL A 220 0.45 12.25 -11.16
N HIS A 221 1.27 11.86 -10.17
CA HIS A 221 0.87 11.70 -8.76
C HIS A 221 1.70 12.65 -7.89
N PRO A 222 1.44 13.97 -7.94
CA PRO A 222 2.32 14.98 -7.33
C PRO A 222 2.32 14.95 -5.79
N ASP A 223 1.33 14.29 -5.17
CA ASP A 223 1.25 14.16 -3.71
C ASP A 223 2.26 13.15 -3.14
N MET A 224 3.01 12.44 -4.01
CA MET A 224 4.14 11.58 -3.63
C MET A 224 5.24 12.33 -2.85
N LEU A 225 5.41 13.64 -3.11
CA LEU A 225 6.48 14.46 -2.52
C LEU A 225 6.07 15.20 -1.24
N ARG A 226 4.81 15.12 -0.83
CA ARG A 226 4.30 15.78 0.39
C ARG A 226 4.47 14.94 1.65
N HIS A 227 4.98 13.72 1.51
CA HIS A 227 5.34 12.84 2.61
C HIS A 227 6.82 12.49 2.51
N PRO A 228 7.62 12.71 3.57
CA PRO A 228 9.06 12.52 3.50
C PRO A 228 9.38 11.09 3.06
N ALA A 229 10.35 10.97 2.16
CA ALA A 229 10.84 9.75 1.50
C ALA A 229 11.34 8.62 2.44
N GLY A 230 11.06 8.69 3.74
CA GLY A 230 11.34 7.63 4.72
C GLY A 230 10.33 6.47 4.72
N THR A 231 9.35 6.46 3.81
CA THR A 231 8.32 5.39 3.72
C THR A 231 8.29 4.69 2.34
N LEU A 232 9.27 4.95 1.47
CA LEU A 232 9.35 4.31 0.14
C LEU A 232 10.69 3.61 -0.16
N VAL A 233 11.59 3.53 0.83
CA VAL A 233 12.72 2.59 0.83
C VAL A 233 12.94 2.13 2.28
N SER A 234 12.36 0.99 2.66
CA SER A 234 12.86 0.05 3.68
C SER A 234 11.96 -1.17 3.77
#